data_AF-A0A5M4ABR6-F1
#
_entry.id   AF-A0A5M4ABR6-F1
#
_cell.length_a   1.000
_cell.length_b   1.000
_cell.length_c   1.000
_cell.angle_alpha   90.00
_cell.angle_beta   90.00
_cell.angle_gamma   90.00
#
_symmetry.space_group_name_H-M   'P 1'
#
loop_
_entity.id
_entity.type
_entity.pdbx_description
1 polymer ?
#
loop_
_entity_poly.entity_id
_entity_poly.type
_entity_poly.pdbx_seq_one_letter_code
_entity_poly.pdbx_strand_id
1 'polypeptide(L)'
;MTVPERLAAARDLMKQRGIDAWIISGTDPHMSEYLPKYWYTREWISGFTGSYGKVVVTQEEAILSTDSRYFLQAEEQLAGTGIQLVKDLRQPGDVPYIGWLKKALPEGSKVAINGLTISVSEKRSLEASLGAKGITLEITIDLVSELWEDRPSLPNSPAYELMPEFAGTSRKEKLAMLRNSLREKEADGMVITALDELAWIFNLRGSDIDYNPVFVGYGYINREEAHLFVPEGKIDSALAEKLELEGIRIGGYDEFLSFVKNVADKTLLIDPSRTSALLFESVPKSCRIVEASSLANLLKSVKGPIEIEGMKKAHVRDGAAMVNFLYWLENHLGKEKITELTVDGKLREFRAEQDLFAGESFHSIVGYADHGAVVHYSVTEETDKEVMPEGFLLIDSGGQYLDGTTDITRTVAVGQLSEQQKSDFTLVLRGMIGLSLARFPEGTRGVALDILARKPLWDSDMDYGHGTGHGVGHFLNVHEGPMSIRQDLNPEIIRPGQILSNEPGIYKTGQYGIRTENMILCVPGNESEFGQFLKFETLTRCPIDTSAVVPELLTTEEREWLNDYHHVVLQEVGPLVSTPVREWLTAKCARI
;
A
#
# COMPACT_ATOMS: atom_id res chain seq x y z
N MET A 1 -14.27 11.39 -25.55
CA MET A 1 -13.09 11.34 -26.43
C MET A 1 -12.42 9.99 -26.29
N THR A 2 -11.97 9.41 -27.40
CA THR A 2 -11.09 8.24 -27.43
C THR A 2 -9.67 8.62 -26.96
N VAL A 3 -8.83 7.64 -26.61
CA VAL A 3 -7.43 7.90 -26.22
C VAL A 3 -6.66 8.67 -27.32
N PRO A 4 -6.74 8.29 -28.62
CA PRO A 4 -6.09 9.07 -29.68
C PRO A 4 -6.56 10.53 -29.79
N GLU A 5 -7.85 10.80 -29.59
CA GLU A 5 -8.39 12.17 -29.58
C GLU A 5 -7.85 12.99 -28.41
N ARG A 6 -7.75 12.38 -27.21
CA ARG A 6 -7.16 13.03 -26.03
C ARG A 6 -5.68 13.35 -26.25
N LEU A 7 -4.92 12.44 -26.85
CA LEU A 7 -3.51 12.66 -27.19
C LEU A 7 -3.33 13.78 -28.23
N ALA A 8 -4.20 13.87 -29.24
CA ALA A 8 -4.18 14.94 -30.21
C ALA A 8 -4.45 16.31 -29.56
N ALA A 9 -5.50 16.40 -28.73
CA ALA A 9 -5.82 17.61 -27.98
C ALA A 9 -4.68 18.02 -27.02
N ALA A 10 -4.06 17.05 -26.35
CA ALA A 10 -2.91 17.30 -25.48
C ALA A 10 -1.73 17.91 -26.24
N ARG A 11 -1.40 17.38 -27.43
CA ARG A 11 -0.32 17.91 -28.28
C ARG A 11 -0.60 19.33 -28.76
N ASP A 12 -1.83 19.62 -29.16
CA ASP A 12 -2.24 20.98 -29.56
C ASP A 12 -2.06 21.97 -28.40
N LEU A 13 -2.50 21.60 -27.19
CA LEU A 13 -2.33 22.44 -26.01
C LEU A 13 -0.85 22.59 -25.62
N MET A 14 -0.06 21.51 -25.65
CA MET A 14 1.38 21.55 -25.42
C MET A 14 2.07 22.52 -26.38
N LYS A 15 1.71 22.48 -27.67
CA LYS A 15 2.26 23.40 -28.69
C LYS A 15 1.91 24.85 -28.40
N GLN A 16 0.67 25.14 -27.97
CA GLN A 16 0.25 26.49 -27.58
C GLN A 16 1.01 27.00 -26.36
N ARG A 17 1.40 26.13 -25.43
CA ARG A 17 2.14 26.45 -24.21
C ARG A 17 3.66 26.39 -24.37
N GLY A 18 4.17 26.02 -25.55
CA GLY A 18 5.61 25.86 -25.80
C GLY A 18 6.24 24.73 -24.99
N ILE A 19 5.52 23.62 -24.85
CA ILE A 19 5.94 22.41 -24.14
C ILE A 19 6.27 21.30 -25.13
N ASP A 20 7.43 20.68 -24.97
CA ASP A 20 7.95 19.65 -25.88
C ASP A 20 7.54 18.23 -25.45
N ALA A 21 7.43 18.00 -24.13
CA ALA A 21 6.84 16.78 -23.58
C ALA A 21 6.03 17.04 -22.32
N TRP A 22 5.10 16.13 -22.04
CA TRP A 22 4.27 16.14 -20.85
C TRP A 22 4.36 14.79 -20.14
N ILE A 23 4.70 14.82 -18.85
CA ILE A 23 4.69 13.65 -17.98
C ILE A 23 3.42 13.67 -17.12
N ILE A 24 2.71 12.55 -17.12
CA ILE A 24 1.58 12.29 -16.24
C ILE A 24 2.06 11.32 -15.17
N SER A 25 2.13 11.82 -13.94
CA SER A 25 2.73 11.07 -12.81
C SER A 25 1.86 9.92 -12.32
N GLY A 26 0.54 10.02 -12.49
CA GLY A 26 -0.43 9.00 -12.08
C GLY A 26 -0.61 8.87 -10.57
N THR A 27 -0.41 9.94 -9.80
CA THR A 27 -0.73 10.05 -8.37
C THR A 27 -1.43 11.38 -8.07
N ASP A 28 -1.82 11.61 -6.82
CA ASP A 28 -2.53 12.80 -6.35
C ASP A 28 -1.61 13.77 -5.57
N PRO A 29 -2.11 14.92 -5.11
CA PRO A 29 -1.38 15.86 -4.28
C PRO A 29 -0.96 15.38 -2.90
N HIS A 30 -1.36 14.17 -2.52
CA HIS A 30 -1.17 13.56 -1.22
C HIS A 30 -0.23 12.35 -1.27
N MET A 31 0.30 12.03 -2.46
CA MET A 31 1.12 10.85 -2.75
C MET A 31 0.42 9.55 -2.35
N SER A 32 -0.89 9.49 -2.55
CA SER A 32 -1.71 8.32 -2.22
C SER A 32 -1.40 7.15 -3.16
N GLU A 33 -1.55 5.94 -2.64
CA GLU A 33 -1.43 4.71 -3.42
C GLU A 33 -2.68 4.46 -4.28
N TYR A 34 -3.83 4.43 -3.62
CA TYR A 34 -5.14 4.45 -4.26
C TYR A 34 -5.61 5.89 -4.37
N LEU A 35 -6.31 6.21 -5.45
CA LEU A 35 -6.72 7.57 -5.74
C LEU A 35 -8.24 7.63 -5.86
N PRO A 36 -8.89 8.74 -5.49
CA PRO A 36 -10.23 9.01 -5.96
C PRO A 36 -10.21 9.34 -7.46
N LYS A 37 -11.35 9.12 -8.10
CA LYS A 37 -11.54 9.25 -9.56
C LYS A 37 -11.10 10.60 -10.13
N TYR A 38 -11.15 11.67 -9.33
CA TYR A 38 -10.64 13.00 -9.69
C TYR A 38 -9.18 12.97 -10.18
N TRP A 39 -8.34 12.09 -9.64
CA TRP A 39 -6.92 11.97 -10.00
C TRP A 39 -6.57 10.76 -10.88
N TYR A 40 -7.56 10.11 -11.52
CA TYR A 40 -7.33 9.05 -12.53
C TYR A 40 -6.81 9.59 -13.86
N THR A 41 -5.83 10.50 -13.81
CA THR A 41 -5.27 11.22 -14.95
C THR A 41 -4.52 10.29 -15.90
N ARG A 42 -3.82 9.28 -15.38
CA ARG A 42 -3.16 8.22 -16.15
C ARG A 42 -4.18 7.39 -16.94
N GLU A 43 -5.20 6.88 -16.27
CA GLU A 43 -6.27 6.10 -16.90
C GLU A 43 -7.00 6.95 -17.94
N TRP A 44 -7.33 8.19 -17.62
CA TRP A 44 -7.99 9.09 -18.56
C TRP A 44 -7.17 9.32 -19.83
N ILE A 45 -5.86 9.61 -19.73
CA ILE A 45 -5.04 9.91 -20.92
C ILE A 45 -4.66 8.65 -21.72
N SER A 46 -4.59 7.48 -21.08
CA SER A 46 -4.01 6.27 -21.71
C SER A 46 -4.93 5.05 -21.81
N GLY A 47 -6.01 5.00 -21.05
CA GLY A 47 -6.85 3.80 -20.89
C GLY A 47 -6.26 2.76 -19.92
N PHE A 48 -5.03 2.95 -19.44
CA PHE A 48 -4.38 2.00 -18.54
C PHE A 48 -4.82 2.17 -17.08
N THR A 49 -5.35 1.10 -16.49
CA THR A 49 -5.98 1.10 -15.15
C THR A 49 -5.06 0.58 -14.04
N GLY A 50 -3.85 0.09 -14.35
CA GLY A 50 -2.92 -0.42 -13.33
C GLY A 50 -2.48 0.67 -12.35
N SER A 51 -2.22 0.32 -11.10
CA SER A 51 -1.98 1.32 -10.03
C SER A 51 -0.63 2.05 -10.14
N TYR A 52 0.33 1.49 -10.88
CA TYR A 52 1.66 2.07 -11.06
C TYR A 52 1.97 2.29 -12.53
N GLY A 53 2.52 3.46 -12.86
CA GLY A 53 3.06 3.76 -14.17
C GLY A 53 3.07 5.26 -14.48
N LYS A 54 3.95 5.67 -15.38
CA LYS A 54 4.09 7.05 -15.87
C LYS A 54 3.74 7.08 -17.35
N VAL A 55 2.84 7.99 -17.75
CA VAL A 55 2.60 8.28 -19.17
C VAL A 55 3.44 9.47 -19.56
N VAL A 56 4.09 9.39 -20.72
CA VAL A 56 4.86 10.48 -21.30
C VAL A 56 4.35 10.73 -22.71
N VAL A 57 3.99 11.98 -23.01
CA VAL A 57 3.51 12.41 -24.32
C VAL A 57 4.50 13.42 -24.89
N THR A 58 4.96 13.21 -26.13
CA THR A 58 5.69 14.21 -26.92
C THR A 58 4.82 14.69 -28.08
N GLN A 59 5.33 15.62 -28.89
CA GLN A 59 4.65 16.08 -30.09
C GLN A 59 4.39 14.97 -31.12
N GLU A 60 5.16 13.89 -31.10
CA GLU A 60 5.10 12.82 -32.11
C GLU A 60 4.73 11.45 -31.52
N GLU A 61 5.21 11.14 -30.32
CA GLU A 61 5.11 9.82 -29.71
C GLU A 61 4.47 9.88 -28.32
N ALA A 62 4.10 8.72 -27.79
CA ALA A 62 3.67 8.58 -26.41
C ALA A 62 4.10 7.21 -25.87
N ILE A 63 4.50 7.17 -24.60
CA ILE A 63 4.84 5.93 -23.90
C ILE A 63 4.10 5.81 -22.58
N LEU A 64 3.93 4.58 -22.12
CA LEU A 64 3.61 4.25 -20.74
C LEU A 64 4.75 3.39 -20.18
N SER A 65 5.35 3.84 -19.09
CA SER A 65 6.36 3.06 -18.35
C SER A 65 5.73 2.51 -17.08
N THR A 66 5.73 1.20 -16.91
CA THR A 66 5.25 0.51 -15.69
C THR A 66 6.16 -0.65 -15.34
N ASP A 67 5.94 -1.31 -14.21
CA ASP A 67 6.75 -2.43 -13.73
C ASP A 67 6.12 -3.80 -14.06
N SER A 68 6.85 -4.86 -13.71
CA SER A 68 6.50 -6.24 -14.06
C SER A 68 5.14 -6.72 -13.59
N ARG A 69 4.54 -6.06 -12.59
CA ARG A 69 3.18 -6.38 -12.13
C ARG A 69 2.12 -6.11 -13.20
N TYR A 70 2.42 -5.20 -14.14
CA TYR A 70 1.43 -4.67 -15.08
C TYR A 70 1.80 -4.84 -16.55
N PHE A 71 2.86 -5.57 -16.91
CA PHE A 71 3.27 -5.70 -18.31
C PHE A 71 2.18 -6.29 -19.22
N LEU A 72 1.56 -7.39 -18.80
CA LEU A 72 0.51 -8.05 -19.59
C LEU A 72 -0.72 -7.15 -19.74
N GLN A 73 -1.18 -6.60 -18.61
CA GLN A 73 -2.29 -5.64 -18.60
C GLN A 73 -2.02 -4.42 -19.49
N ALA A 74 -0.81 -3.86 -19.44
CA ALA A 74 -0.45 -2.70 -20.25
C ALA A 74 -0.38 -3.04 -21.75
N GLU A 75 0.14 -4.21 -22.13
CA GLU A 75 0.15 -4.63 -23.54
C GLU A 75 -1.27 -4.72 -24.11
N GLU A 76 -2.22 -5.24 -23.33
CA GLU A 76 -3.62 -5.34 -23.72
C GLU A 76 -4.31 -3.97 -23.77
N GLN A 77 -4.26 -3.20 -22.68
CA GLN A 77 -5.00 -1.94 -22.55
C GLN A 77 -4.46 -0.82 -23.46
N LEU A 78 -3.19 -0.88 -23.87
CA LEU A 78 -2.60 0.11 -24.78
C LEU A 78 -2.80 -0.24 -26.26
N ALA A 79 -3.32 -1.43 -26.59
CA ALA A 79 -3.52 -1.84 -27.97
C ALA A 79 -4.43 -0.85 -28.72
N GLY A 80 -3.93 -0.30 -29.85
CA GLY A 80 -4.67 0.66 -30.67
C GLY A 80 -4.74 2.09 -30.12
N THR A 81 -4.15 2.37 -28.95
CA THR A 81 -4.14 3.72 -28.35
C THR A 81 -3.10 4.66 -28.99
N GLY A 82 -2.05 4.09 -29.61
CA GLY A 82 -0.88 4.84 -30.09
C GLY A 82 0.19 5.08 -29.01
N ILE A 83 0.00 4.54 -27.79
CA ILE A 83 0.96 4.60 -26.69
C ILE A 83 1.79 3.32 -26.67
N GLN A 84 3.11 3.43 -26.58
CA GLN A 84 4.02 2.29 -26.51
C GLN A 84 4.35 1.92 -25.07
N LEU A 85 4.38 0.63 -24.75
CA LEU A 85 4.83 0.15 -23.43
C LEU A 85 6.36 0.20 -23.33
N VAL A 86 6.86 0.81 -22.26
CA VAL A 86 8.25 0.73 -21.81
C VAL A 86 8.31 -0.07 -20.51
N LYS A 87 9.03 -1.19 -20.52
CA LYS A 87 9.10 -2.12 -19.38
C LYS A 87 10.13 -1.65 -18.36
N ASP A 88 9.69 -1.35 -17.14
CA ASP A 88 10.54 -1.07 -15.99
C ASP A 88 10.83 -2.34 -15.20
N LEU A 89 12.06 -2.83 -15.30
CA LEU A 89 12.51 -4.02 -14.60
C LEU A 89 13.04 -3.71 -13.19
N ARG A 90 12.87 -2.47 -12.71
CA ARG A 90 13.36 -1.97 -11.41
C ARG A 90 14.84 -2.22 -11.18
N GLN A 91 15.63 -2.13 -12.25
CA GLN A 91 17.08 -2.26 -12.13
C GLN A 91 17.64 -1.03 -11.40
N PRO A 92 18.50 -1.21 -10.38
CA PRO A 92 19.07 -0.08 -9.64
C PRO A 92 19.73 0.94 -10.57
N GLY A 93 19.27 2.19 -10.50
CA GLY A 93 19.80 3.30 -11.29
C GLY A 93 19.24 3.43 -12.70
N ASP A 94 18.36 2.53 -13.15
CA ASP A 94 17.62 2.68 -14.40
C ASP A 94 16.20 3.19 -14.13
N VAL A 95 15.80 4.23 -14.85
CA VAL A 95 14.43 4.75 -14.85
C VAL A 95 14.03 4.89 -16.32
N PRO A 96 13.45 3.85 -16.92
CA PRO A 96 13.39 3.73 -18.38
C PRO A 96 12.71 4.90 -19.11
N TYR A 97 11.64 5.47 -18.55
CA TYR A 97 10.97 6.62 -19.18
C TYR A 97 11.84 7.89 -19.22
N ILE A 98 12.74 8.07 -18.23
CA ILE A 98 13.71 9.18 -18.22
C ILE A 98 14.76 8.95 -19.32
N GLY A 99 15.24 7.70 -19.45
CA GLY A 99 16.15 7.31 -20.53
C GLY A 99 15.52 7.50 -21.92
N TRP A 100 14.24 7.18 -22.05
CA TRP A 100 13.46 7.39 -23.27
C TRP A 100 13.29 8.89 -23.59
N LEU A 101 12.88 9.70 -22.60
CA LEU A 101 12.76 11.17 -22.74
C LEU A 101 14.05 11.81 -23.24
N LYS A 102 15.19 11.42 -22.67
CA LYS A 102 16.51 11.90 -23.08
C LYS A 102 16.85 11.55 -24.53
N LYS A 103 16.29 10.48 -25.10
CA LYS A 103 16.51 10.11 -26.51
C LYS A 103 15.54 10.86 -27.42
N ALA A 104 14.28 10.95 -27.02
CA ALA A 104 13.21 11.54 -27.81
C ALA A 104 13.32 13.07 -27.96
N LEU A 105 13.84 13.77 -26.96
CA LEU A 105 13.82 15.24 -26.93
C LEU A 105 15.17 15.86 -27.32
N PRO A 106 15.19 16.99 -28.06
CA PRO A 106 16.42 17.76 -28.28
C PRO A 106 16.95 18.42 -26.99
N GLU A 107 18.20 18.85 -27.03
CA GLU A 107 18.79 19.65 -25.94
C GLU A 107 18.01 20.96 -25.74
N GLY A 108 17.81 21.38 -24.50
CA GLY A 108 17.07 22.61 -24.18
C GLY A 108 15.54 22.48 -24.18
N SER A 109 14.99 21.28 -24.36
CA SER A 109 13.54 21.06 -24.38
C SER A 109 12.87 21.35 -23.04
N LYS A 110 11.58 21.67 -23.08
CA LYS A 110 10.71 21.89 -21.91
C LYS A 110 9.78 20.72 -21.67
N VAL A 111 9.81 20.20 -20.45
CA VAL A 111 8.98 19.07 -20.02
C VAL A 111 8.02 19.54 -18.94
N ALA A 112 6.72 19.49 -19.21
CA ALA A 112 5.69 19.80 -18.22
C ALA A 112 5.36 18.58 -17.37
N ILE A 113 5.09 18.81 -16.09
CA ILE A 113 4.55 17.82 -15.15
C ILE A 113 3.82 18.58 -14.04
N ASN A 114 2.63 18.15 -13.63
CA ASN A 114 1.92 18.87 -12.58
C ASN A 114 2.67 18.69 -11.24
N GLY A 115 3.25 19.77 -10.73
CA GLY A 115 4.07 19.78 -9.51
C GLY A 115 3.32 19.44 -8.24
N LEU A 116 1.98 19.48 -8.24
CA LEU A 116 1.18 18.93 -7.13
C LEU A 116 1.23 17.41 -7.13
N THR A 117 1.39 16.76 -8.28
CA THR A 117 1.30 15.30 -8.42
C THR A 117 2.66 14.60 -8.47
N ILE A 118 3.72 15.24 -8.00
CA ILE A 118 5.03 14.63 -7.79
C ILE A 118 5.61 15.09 -6.45
N SER A 119 6.39 14.22 -5.81
CA SER A 119 7.08 14.58 -4.57
C SER A 119 8.28 15.49 -4.84
N VAL A 120 8.77 16.17 -3.80
CA VAL A 120 10.01 16.96 -3.87
C VAL A 120 11.20 16.07 -4.28
N SER A 121 11.29 14.86 -3.72
CA SER A 121 12.32 13.89 -4.06
C SER A 121 12.25 13.47 -5.53
N GLU A 122 11.04 13.21 -6.07
CA GLU A 122 10.85 12.87 -7.48
C GLU A 122 11.23 14.04 -8.40
N LYS A 123 10.81 15.27 -8.07
CA LYS A 123 11.20 16.48 -8.82
C LYS A 123 12.72 16.60 -8.93
N ARG A 124 13.44 16.50 -7.80
CA ARG A 124 14.90 16.63 -7.78
C ARG A 124 15.58 15.54 -8.60
N SER A 125 15.07 14.31 -8.52
CA SER A 125 15.56 13.20 -9.33
C SER A 125 15.37 13.45 -10.84
N LEU A 126 14.20 13.97 -11.23
CA LEU A 126 13.91 14.37 -12.60
C LEU A 126 14.81 15.52 -13.07
N GLU A 127 14.97 16.58 -12.27
CA GLU A 127 15.83 17.72 -12.59
C GLU A 127 17.30 17.30 -12.73
N ALA A 128 17.83 16.49 -11.81
CA ALA A 128 19.20 15.99 -11.89
C ALA A 128 19.38 15.11 -13.14
N SER A 129 18.41 14.27 -13.44
CA SER A 129 18.49 13.37 -14.59
C SER A 129 18.38 14.12 -15.92
N LEU A 130 17.37 14.96 -16.09
CA LEU A 130 17.04 15.65 -17.35
C LEU A 130 17.95 16.87 -17.58
N GLY A 131 18.36 17.56 -16.51
CA GLY A 131 19.23 18.73 -16.58
C GLY A 131 20.60 18.46 -17.20
N ALA A 132 21.08 17.20 -17.16
CA ALA A 132 22.29 16.79 -17.88
C ALA A 132 22.21 16.98 -19.40
N LYS A 133 21.00 17.10 -19.97
CA LYS A 133 20.74 17.42 -21.39
C LYS A 133 20.15 18.82 -21.58
N GLY A 134 20.28 19.70 -20.58
CA GLY A 134 19.70 21.04 -20.60
C GLY A 134 18.16 21.07 -20.66
N ILE A 135 17.49 19.94 -20.40
CA ILE A 135 16.03 19.86 -20.39
C ILE A 135 15.50 20.49 -19.10
N THR A 136 14.52 21.39 -19.21
CA THR A 136 13.91 22.10 -18.07
C THR A 136 12.55 21.53 -17.70
N LEU A 137 12.30 21.38 -16.40
CA LEU A 137 11.03 20.91 -15.86
C LEU A 137 10.08 22.11 -15.58
N GLU A 138 8.88 22.10 -16.13
CA GLU A 138 7.84 23.11 -15.90
C GLU A 138 6.75 22.53 -14.98
N ILE A 139 6.80 22.87 -13.70
CA ILE A 139 5.96 22.22 -12.68
C ILE A 139 4.63 22.92 -12.36
N THR A 140 4.43 24.12 -12.90
CA THR A 140 3.27 24.99 -12.59
C THR A 140 2.12 24.79 -13.58
N ILE A 141 2.33 23.99 -14.63
CA ILE A 141 1.37 23.77 -15.70
C ILE A 141 0.53 22.53 -15.39
N ASP A 142 -0.78 22.69 -15.39
CA ASP A 142 -1.75 21.60 -15.24
C ASP A 142 -2.58 21.44 -16.52
N LEU A 143 -2.04 20.67 -17.47
CA LEU A 143 -2.71 20.42 -18.75
C LEU A 143 -3.99 19.59 -18.60
N VAL A 144 -4.08 18.72 -17.58
CA VAL A 144 -5.26 17.86 -17.38
C VAL A 144 -6.50 18.69 -17.14
N SER A 145 -6.39 19.69 -16.25
CA SER A 145 -7.54 20.52 -15.86
C SER A 145 -8.10 21.35 -17.03
N GLU A 146 -7.30 21.61 -18.07
CA GLU A 146 -7.76 22.30 -19.29
C GLU A 146 -8.35 21.33 -20.33
N LEU A 147 -7.99 20.03 -20.29
CA LEU A 147 -8.38 19.04 -21.29
C LEU A 147 -9.53 18.11 -20.85
N TRP A 148 -9.69 17.88 -19.55
CA TRP A 148 -10.66 16.93 -19.00
C TRP A 148 -11.96 17.64 -18.62
N GLU A 149 -12.81 17.91 -19.62
CA GLU A 149 -14.07 18.67 -19.45
C GLU A 149 -15.06 17.99 -18.49
N ASP A 150 -15.17 16.66 -18.54
CA ASP A 150 -16.07 15.83 -17.73
C ASP A 150 -15.37 15.18 -16.53
N ARG A 151 -14.39 15.89 -15.96
CA ARG A 151 -13.63 15.41 -14.80
C ARG A 151 -14.56 15.17 -13.60
N PRO A 152 -14.48 14.01 -12.93
CA PRO A 152 -15.20 13.77 -11.68
C PRO A 152 -14.88 14.85 -10.65
N SER A 153 -15.81 15.20 -9.75
CA SER A 153 -15.54 16.15 -8.67
C SER A 153 -14.62 15.54 -7.60
N LEU A 154 -14.04 16.40 -6.76
CA LEU A 154 -13.39 15.92 -5.53
C LEU A 154 -14.40 15.14 -4.68
N PRO A 155 -13.95 14.07 -3.99
CA PRO A 155 -14.83 13.28 -3.14
C PRO A 155 -15.29 14.13 -1.95
N ASN A 156 -16.60 14.09 -1.66
CA ASN A 156 -17.19 14.83 -0.54
C ASN A 156 -17.87 13.91 0.49
N SER A 157 -17.42 12.65 0.62
CA SER A 157 -17.90 11.74 1.66
C SER A 157 -17.58 12.33 3.05
N PRO A 158 -18.50 12.30 4.03
CA PRO A 158 -18.26 12.86 5.35
C PRO A 158 -17.06 12.24 6.08
N ALA A 159 -16.27 13.07 6.74
CA ALA A 159 -15.29 12.63 7.72
C ALA A 159 -15.97 12.45 9.09
N TYR A 160 -15.59 11.42 9.82
CA TYR A 160 -16.15 11.09 11.12
C TYR A 160 -15.06 10.80 12.15
N GLU A 161 -15.40 10.94 13.43
CA GLU A 161 -14.46 10.66 14.52
C GLU A 161 -14.30 9.16 14.75
N LEU A 162 -13.04 8.72 14.83
CA LEU A 162 -12.73 7.38 15.35
C LEU A 162 -12.91 7.40 16.87
N MET A 163 -13.77 6.52 17.36
CA MET A 163 -14.13 6.46 18.78
C MET A 163 -12.90 6.21 19.68
N PRO A 164 -12.84 6.81 20.88
CA PRO A 164 -11.68 6.74 21.77
C PRO A 164 -11.22 5.31 22.11
N GLU A 165 -12.16 4.36 22.23
CA GLU A 165 -11.87 2.95 22.49
C GLU A 165 -11.05 2.26 21.39
N PHE A 166 -11.11 2.77 20.15
CA PHE A 166 -10.32 2.26 19.02
C PHE A 166 -9.07 3.11 18.80
N ALA A 167 -9.17 4.44 18.92
CA ALA A 167 -8.05 5.34 18.66
C ALA A 167 -6.90 5.19 19.66
N GLY A 168 -7.22 4.85 20.92
CA GLY A 168 -6.27 4.58 22.00
C GLY A 168 -5.50 5.77 22.56
N THR A 169 -5.18 6.77 21.73
CA THR A 169 -4.53 8.03 22.11
C THR A 169 -5.37 9.20 21.60
N SER A 170 -5.63 10.17 22.47
CA SER A 170 -6.45 11.34 22.12
C SER A 170 -5.74 12.27 21.14
N ARG A 171 -6.50 13.10 20.40
CA ARG A 171 -5.95 14.14 19.51
C ARG A 171 -4.99 15.07 20.26
N LYS A 172 -5.38 15.46 21.49
CA LYS A 172 -4.57 16.32 22.36
C LYS A 172 -3.21 15.71 22.67
N GLU A 173 -3.17 14.41 22.99
CA GLU A 173 -1.93 13.69 23.27
C GLU A 173 -1.08 13.54 22.00
N LYS A 174 -1.68 13.20 20.85
CA LYS A 174 -0.97 13.12 19.56
C LYS A 174 -0.35 14.47 19.17
N LEU A 175 -1.10 15.56 19.29
CA LEU A 175 -0.59 16.92 19.07
C LEU A 175 0.53 17.28 20.04
N ALA A 176 0.44 16.87 21.31
CA ALA A 176 1.51 17.08 22.28
C ALA A 176 2.79 16.31 21.90
N MET A 177 2.67 15.04 21.49
CA MET A 177 3.81 14.23 21.00
C MET A 177 4.47 14.88 19.78
N LEU A 178 3.68 15.29 18.79
CA LEU A 178 4.18 15.97 17.59
C LEU A 178 4.91 17.28 17.93
N ARG A 179 4.34 18.09 18.83
CA ARG A 179 4.96 19.33 19.29
C ARG A 179 6.27 19.09 20.05
N ASN A 180 6.38 17.99 20.79
CA ASN A 180 7.63 17.59 21.43
C ASN A 180 8.69 17.25 20.37
N SER A 181 8.34 16.41 19.39
CA SER A 181 9.24 16.03 18.30
C SER A 181 9.63 17.21 17.40
N LEU A 182 8.73 18.19 17.19
CA LEU A 182 9.07 19.43 16.49
C LEU A 182 10.15 20.24 17.25
N ARG A 183 10.09 20.27 18.58
CA ARG A 183 11.14 20.93 19.39
C ARG A 183 12.48 20.23 19.27
N GLU A 184 12.49 18.89 19.29
CA GLU A 184 13.71 18.09 19.11
C GLU A 184 14.34 18.29 17.72
N LYS A 185 13.52 18.52 16.69
CA LYS A 185 13.96 18.84 15.33
C LYS A 185 14.23 20.32 15.10
N GLU A 186 14.11 21.14 16.14
CA GLU A 186 14.27 22.60 16.07
C GLU A 186 13.37 23.26 15.00
N ALA A 187 12.17 22.69 14.80
CA ALA A 187 11.15 23.19 13.88
C ALA A 187 10.04 23.94 14.63
N ASP A 188 9.45 24.93 13.97
CA ASP A 188 8.33 25.74 14.48
C ASP A 188 6.98 25.17 14.06
N GLY A 189 6.93 24.49 12.91
CA GLY A 189 5.76 23.77 12.45
C GLY A 189 6.09 22.71 11.39
N MET A 190 5.08 21.95 10.99
CA MET A 190 5.15 20.96 9.93
C MET A 190 3.91 21.02 9.04
N VAL A 191 4.13 20.71 7.77
CA VAL A 191 3.09 20.55 6.75
C VAL A 191 2.72 19.07 6.66
N ILE A 192 1.41 18.77 6.67
CA ILE A 192 0.87 17.42 6.53
C ILE A 192 0.11 17.33 5.21
N THR A 193 0.59 16.46 4.31
CA THR A 193 -0.03 16.22 3.01
C THR A 193 -0.63 14.84 2.89
N ALA A 194 -0.06 13.84 3.57
CA ALA A 194 -0.52 12.46 3.45
C ALA A 194 -1.81 12.24 4.26
N LEU A 195 -2.80 11.60 3.63
CA LEU A 195 -4.15 11.50 4.19
C LEU A 195 -4.23 10.56 5.40
N ASP A 196 -3.40 9.52 5.42
CA ASP A 196 -3.27 8.58 6.55
C ASP A 196 -2.74 9.28 7.81
N GLU A 197 -1.80 10.23 7.63
CA GLU A 197 -1.31 11.07 8.73
C GLU A 197 -2.40 12.00 9.25
N LEU A 198 -3.17 12.66 8.38
CA LEU A 198 -4.29 13.51 8.80
C LEU A 198 -5.33 12.74 9.61
N ALA A 199 -5.75 11.59 9.08
CA ALA A 199 -6.67 10.69 9.74
C ALA A 199 -6.17 10.26 11.13
N TRP A 200 -4.88 9.92 11.26
CA TRP A 200 -4.29 9.53 12.53
C TRP A 200 -4.19 10.69 13.52
N ILE A 201 -3.66 11.85 13.11
CA ILE A 201 -3.43 13.01 13.99
C ILE A 201 -4.74 13.49 14.60
N PHE A 202 -5.75 13.62 13.76
CA PHE A 202 -7.04 14.18 14.16
C PHE A 202 -8.03 13.11 14.62
N ASN A 203 -7.65 11.84 14.77
CA ASN A 203 -8.59 10.75 15.09
C ASN A 203 -9.86 10.83 14.24
N LEU A 204 -9.69 11.11 12.95
CA LEU A 204 -10.76 11.18 11.97
C LEU A 204 -10.57 10.06 10.95
N ARG A 205 -11.66 9.63 10.34
CA ARG A 205 -11.70 8.65 9.25
C ARG A 205 -12.65 9.15 8.18
N GLY A 206 -12.54 8.58 6.99
CA GLY A 206 -13.38 8.91 5.85
C GLY A 206 -13.48 7.74 4.89
N SER A 207 -14.09 7.99 3.74
CA SER A 207 -14.27 7.01 2.66
C SER A 207 -14.05 7.66 1.29
N ASP A 208 -13.14 8.64 1.24
CA ASP A 208 -12.83 9.35 -0.01
C ASP A 208 -11.97 8.50 -0.95
N ILE A 209 -11.25 7.51 -0.41
CA ILE A 209 -10.38 6.60 -1.16
C ILE A 209 -10.84 5.19 -0.88
N ASP A 210 -11.07 4.43 -1.94
CA ASP A 210 -11.44 3.02 -1.81
C ASP A 210 -10.40 2.28 -0.96
N TYR A 211 -10.90 1.41 -0.09
CA TYR A 211 -10.12 0.56 0.82
C TYR A 211 -9.30 1.26 1.90
N ASN A 212 -9.15 2.59 1.84
CA ASN A 212 -8.36 3.36 2.77
C ASN A 212 -9.29 4.31 3.54
N PRO A 213 -9.49 4.12 4.85
CA PRO A 213 -10.46 4.90 5.63
C PRO A 213 -9.95 6.32 5.94
N VAL A 214 -9.65 7.08 4.90
CA VAL A 214 -9.06 8.43 4.93
C VAL A 214 -9.98 9.42 4.21
N PHE A 215 -9.70 10.71 4.38
CA PHE A 215 -10.42 11.80 3.73
C PHE A 215 -9.43 12.79 3.12
N VAL A 216 -9.81 13.40 2.00
CA VAL A 216 -9.01 14.41 1.31
C VAL A 216 -8.91 15.66 2.17
N GLY A 217 -7.67 16.10 2.41
CA GLY A 217 -7.39 17.27 3.23
C GLY A 217 -5.92 17.62 3.30
N TYR A 218 -5.62 18.72 3.98
CA TYR A 218 -4.27 19.13 4.36
C TYR A 218 -4.22 19.52 5.83
N GLY A 219 -3.02 19.50 6.41
CA GLY A 219 -2.81 19.88 7.79
C GLY A 219 -1.60 20.78 7.96
N TYR A 220 -1.67 21.65 8.95
CA TYR A 220 -0.52 22.40 9.44
C TYR A 220 -0.51 22.39 10.96
N ILE A 221 0.60 21.95 11.54
CA ILE A 221 0.75 21.85 12.98
C ILE A 221 1.95 22.68 13.38
N ASN A 222 1.75 23.62 14.29
CA ASN A 222 2.83 24.36 14.90
C ASN A 222 2.88 24.09 16.42
N ARG A 223 3.75 24.81 17.12
CA ARG A 223 3.96 24.64 18.57
C ARG A 223 2.72 24.95 19.43
N GLU A 224 1.73 25.66 18.89
CA GLU A 224 0.58 26.21 19.65
C GLU A 224 -0.77 25.83 19.05
N GLU A 225 -0.87 25.80 17.72
CA GLU A 225 -2.09 25.63 16.94
C GLU A 225 -2.01 24.40 16.04
N ALA A 226 -3.17 23.87 15.67
CA ALA A 226 -3.33 22.88 14.62
C ALA A 226 -4.41 23.37 13.66
N HIS A 227 -4.16 23.23 12.36
CA HIS A 227 -5.06 23.64 11.29
C HIS A 227 -5.35 22.44 10.41
N LEU A 228 -6.62 22.23 10.08
CA LEU A 228 -7.13 21.17 9.22
C LEU A 228 -7.91 21.79 8.07
N PHE A 229 -7.47 21.54 6.84
CA PHE A 229 -8.09 22.07 5.62
C PHE A 229 -8.79 20.95 4.87
N VAL A 230 -10.09 21.07 4.67
CA VAL A 230 -10.92 20.02 4.06
C VAL A 230 -11.98 20.63 3.12
N PRO A 231 -12.53 19.85 2.18
CA PRO A 231 -13.65 20.32 1.35
C PRO A 231 -14.84 20.80 2.18
N GLU A 232 -15.62 21.73 1.65
CA GLU A 232 -16.82 22.23 2.33
C GLU A 232 -17.84 21.10 2.56
N GLY A 233 -18.41 21.05 3.77
CA GLY A 233 -19.36 20.01 4.17
C GLY A 233 -18.72 18.67 4.57
N LYS A 234 -17.39 18.55 4.51
CA LYS A 234 -16.66 17.33 4.89
C LYS A 234 -16.82 16.99 6.37
N ILE A 235 -16.82 18.01 7.23
CA ILE A 235 -16.96 17.90 8.68
C ILE A 235 -18.29 18.52 9.08
N ASP A 236 -19.14 17.77 9.80
CA ASP A 236 -20.41 18.30 10.29
C ASP A 236 -20.23 19.34 11.41
N SER A 237 -21.27 20.12 11.69
CA SER A 237 -21.20 21.23 12.65
C SER A 237 -20.87 20.80 14.08
N ALA A 238 -21.32 19.62 14.52
CA ALA A 238 -21.09 19.14 15.88
C ALA A 238 -19.64 18.70 16.06
N LEU A 239 -19.10 17.99 15.06
CA LEU A 239 -17.70 17.61 15.04
C LEU A 239 -16.78 18.83 14.87
N ALA A 240 -17.17 19.81 14.07
CA ALA A 240 -16.43 21.07 13.91
C ALA A 240 -16.31 21.83 15.24
N GLU A 241 -17.43 22.02 15.97
CA GLU A 241 -17.42 22.66 17.29
C GLU A 241 -16.51 21.92 18.27
N LYS A 242 -16.56 20.58 18.27
CA LYS A 242 -15.67 19.76 19.11
C LYS A 242 -14.20 19.95 18.77
N LEU A 243 -13.84 19.94 17.49
CA LEU A 243 -12.47 20.16 17.03
C LEU A 243 -11.96 21.55 17.42
N GLU A 244 -12.80 22.58 17.29
CA GLU A 244 -12.47 23.94 17.69
C GLU A 244 -12.24 24.08 19.19
N LEU A 245 -13.08 23.44 20.03
CA LEU A 245 -12.89 23.38 21.49
C LEU A 245 -11.58 22.67 21.87
N GLU A 246 -11.11 21.74 21.04
CA GLU A 246 -9.82 21.06 21.19
C GLU A 246 -8.64 21.85 20.61
N GLY A 247 -8.89 23.06 20.08
CA GLY A 247 -7.87 23.97 19.55
C GLY A 247 -7.45 23.68 18.11
N ILE A 248 -8.29 22.98 17.34
CA ILE A 248 -8.07 22.68 15.93
C ILE A 248 -8.92 23.63 15.09
N ARG A 249 -8.25 24.44 14.25
CA ARG A 249 -8.93 25.35 13.32
C ARG A 249 -9.24 24.64 12.02
N ILE A 250 -10.45 24.84 11.49
CA ILE A 250 -10.89 24.25 10.23
C ILE A 250 -10.88 25.32 9.14
N GLY A 251 -10.32 25.01 7.98
CA GLY A 251 -10.30 25.86 6.80
C GLY A 251 -10.72 25.11 5.53
N GLY A 252 -10.95 25.85 4.44
CA GLY A 252 -11.31 25.24 3.15
C GLY A 252 -10.12 24.57 2.47
N TYR A 253 -10.33 23.45 1.79
CA TYR A 253 -9.27 22.70 1.08
C TYR A 253 -8.43 23.59 0.15
N ASP A 254 -9.08 24.43 -0.65
CA ASP A 254 -8.43 25.31 -1.63
C ASP A 254 -7.67 26.49 -0.99
N GLU A 255 -7.89 26.75 0.30
CA GLU A 255 -7.21 27.81 1.05
C GLU A 255 -5.80 27.41 1.49
N PHE A 256 -5.49 26.11 1.52
CA PHE A 256 -4.25 25.59 2.10
C PHE A 256 -2.98 26.15 1.45
N LEU A 257 -2.93 26.19 0.11
CA LEU A 257 -1.80 26.77 -0.63
C LEU A 257 -1.62 28.26 -0.33
N SER A 258 -2.71 29.00 -0.17
CA SER A 258 -2.68 30.41 0.23
C SER A 258 -2.18 30.56 1.66
N PHE A 259 -2.64 29.69 2.57
CA PHE A 259 -2.20 29.66 3.95
C PHE A 259 -0.69 29.43 4.06
N VAL A 260 -0.14 28.41 3.38
CA VAL A 260 1.31 28.10 3.41
C VAL A 260 2.15 29.27 2.88
N LYS A 261 1.72 29.95 1.82
CA LYS A 261 2.38 31.15 1.28
C LYS A 261 2.46 32.32 2.27
N ASN A 262 1.61 32.33 3.30
CA ASN A 262 1.57 33.38 4.31
C ASN A 262 2.30 32.99 5.61
N VAL A 263 2.85 31.77 5.71
CA VAL A 263 3.71 31.38 6.83
C VAL A 263 5.08 32.00 6.64
N ALA A 264 5.40 33.07 7.38
CA ALA A 264 6.66 33.81 7.24
C ALA A 264 7.58 33.63 8.46
N ASP A 265 8.90 33.65 8.21
CA ASP A 265 9.94 33.68 9.23
C ASP A 265 9.88 32.51 10.24
N LYS A 266 9.54 31.31 9.75
CA LYS A 266 9.46 30.06 10.52
C LYS A 266 10.42 28.99 10.02
N THR A 267 10.83 28.09 10.91
CA THR A 267 11.41 26.81 10.51
C THR A 267 10.31 25.78 10.30
N LEU A 268 10.17 25.23 9.09
CA LEU A 268 9.16 24.22 8.75
C LEU A 268 9.82 22.85 8.52
N LEU A 269 9.26 21.82 9.15
CA LEU A 269 9.59 20.43 8.83
C LEU A 269 8.73 19.96 7.65
N ILE A 270 9.39 19.40 6.63
CA ILE A 270 8.75 18.90 5.43
C ILE A 270 9.33 17.53 5.06
N ASP A 271 8.46 16.57 4.77
CA ASP A 271 8.86 15.28 4.23
C ASP A 271 8.97 15.37 2.70
N PRO A 272 10.17 15.30 2.12
CA PRO A 272 10.36 15.46 0.67
C PRO A 272 9.79 14.29 -0.14
N SER A 273 9.52 13.14 0.48
CA SER A 273 8.94 11.97 -0.19
C SER A 273 7.41 12.02 -0.27
N ARG A 274 6.76 12.74 0.64
CA ARG A 274 5.29 12.84 0.75
C ARG A 274 4.73 14.21 0.40
N THR A 275 5.55 15.25 0.40
CA THR A 275 5.13 16.61 0.07
C THR A 275 5.24 16.85 -1.42
N SER A 276 4.19 17.43 -2.01
CA SER A 276 4.21 17.78 -3.42
C SER A 276 5.19 18.90 -3.74
N ALA A 277 5.83 18.82 -4.89
CA ALA A 277 6.89 19.74 -5.27
C ALA A 277 6.40 21.20 -5.41
N LEU A 278 5.20 21.42 -5.97
CA LEU A 278 4.64 22.76 -6.09
C LEU A 278 4.31 23.37 -4.72
N LEU A 279 3.81 22.56 -3.79
CA LEU A 279 3.56 23.00 -2.42
C LEU A 279 4.87 23.39 -1.71
N PHE A 280 5.92 22.58 -1.86
CA PHE A 280 7.24 22.89 -1.33
C PHE A 280 7.78 24.23 -1.88
N GLU A 281 7.65 24.48 -3.19
CA GLU A 281 8.08 25.74 -3.81
C GLU A 281 7.22 26.95 -3.41
N SER A 282 6.01 26.72 -2.90
CA SER A 282 5.13 27.79 -2.41
C SER A 282 5.52 28.31 -1.02
N VAL A 283 6.37 27.58 -0.29
CA VAL A 283 6.87 28.00 1.03
C VAL A 283 7.69 29.29 0.88
N PRO A 284 7.42 30.35 1.66
CA PRO A 284 8.15 31.60 1.56
C PRO A 284 9.65 31.45 1.78
N LYS A 285 10.44 32.20 1.01
CA LYS A 285 11.91 32.21 1.12
C LYS A 285 12.43 32.70 2.48
N SER A 286 11.59 33.35 3.28
CA SER A 286 11.90 33.72 4.66
C SER A 286 11.85 32.54 5.64
N CYS A 287 11.23 31.43 5.25
CA CYS A 287 11.24 30.20 6.04
C CYS A 287 12.53 29.40 5.85
N ARG A 288 12.94 28.72 6.92
CA ARG A 288 13.95 27.66 6.87
C ARG A 288 13.24 26.32 6.75
N ILE A 289 13.69 25.44 5.85
CA ILE A 289 13.11 24.09 5.72
C ILE A 289 14.04 23.06 6.37
N VAL A 290 13.47 22.20 7.22
CA VAL A 290 14.11 21.00 7.78
C VAL A 290 13.49 19.80 7.08
N GLU A 291 14.27 19.13 6.22
CA GLU A 291 13.79 17.95 5.51
C GLU A 291 14.02 16.69 6.34
N ALA A 292 12.95 15.94 6.61
CA ALA A 292 12.98 14.69 7.36
C ALA A 292 11.69 13.88 7.10
N SER A 293 11.72 12.58 7.38
CA SER A 293 10.50 11.76 7.43
C SER A 293 9.43 12.45 8.31
N SER A 294 8.16 12.39 7.90
CA SER A 294 7.08 12.98 8.68
C SER A 294 7.07 12.44 10.11
N LEU A 295 6.99 13.35 11.09
CA LEU A 295 6.90 13.01 12.50
C LEU A 295 5.63 12.21 12.80
N ALA A 296 4.52 12.51 12.12
CA ALA A 296 3.28 11.75 12.26
C ALA A 296 3.43 10.32 11.74
N ASN A 297 4.13 10.15 10.60
CA ASN A 297 4.40 8.82 10.05
C ASN A 297 5.28 7.98 10.98
N LEU A 298 6.33 8.57 11.55
CA LEU A 298 7.18 7.89 12.53
C LEU A 298 6.40 7.45 13.78
N LEU A 299 5.58 8.34 14.34
CA LEU A 299 4.80 8.07 15.55
C LEU A 299 3.71 7.02 15.30
N LYS A 300 2.91 7.15 14.24
CA LYS A 300 1.80 6.22 13.95
C LYS A 300 2.27 4.82 13.56
N SER A 301 3.49 4.70 13.03
CA SER A 301 4.06 3.40 12.69
C SER A 301 4.19 2.48 13.92
N VAL A 302 4.40 3.07 15.10
CA VAL A 302 4.51 2.36 16.39
C VAL A 302 3.16 2.35 17.09
N LYS A 303 2.48 1.21 17.04
CA LYS A 303 1.13 1.04 17.60
C LYS A 303 1.17 1.04 19.13
N GLY A 304 0.23 1.74 19.74
CA GLY A 304 -0.01 1.72 21.18
C GLY A 304 -0.71 0.43 21.64
N PRO A 305 -0.82 0.17 22.96
CA PRO A 305 -1.41 -1.06 23.48
C PRO A 305 -2.86 -1.32 23.02
N ILE A 306 -3.68 -0.28 22.90
CA ILE A 306 -5.07 -0.38 22.43
C ILE A 306 -5.10 -0.75 20.94
N GLU A 307 -4.29 -0.09 20.11
CA GLU A 307 -4.18 -0.39 18.68
C GLU A 307 -3.65 -1.82 18.45
N ILE A 308 -2.64 -2.26 19.22
CA ILE A 308 -2.11 -3.63 19.13
C ILE A 308 -3.18 -4.66 19.47
N GLU A 309 -3.92 -4.45 20.56
CA GLU A 309 -4.98 -5.37 20.99
C GLU A 309 -6.14 -5.40 19.98
N GLY A 310 -6.49 -4.24 19.41
CA GLY A 310 -7.44 -4.14 18.32
C GLY A 310 -6.99 -4.95 17.10
N MET A 311 -5.75 -4.76 16.65
CA MET A 311 -5.18 -5.50 15.52
C MET A 311 -5.22 -7.01 15.77
N LYS A 312 -4.85 -7.48 16.98
CA LYS A 312 -4.95 -8.91 17.34
C LYS A 312 -6.38 -9.43 17.19
N LYS A 313 -7.38 -8.71 17.70
CA LYS A 313 -8.79 -9.10 17.58
C LYS A 313 -9.30 -9.07 16.15
N ALA A 314 -8.94 -8.05 15.37
CA ALA A 314 -9.27 -7.96 13.95
C ALA A 314 -8.75 -9.19 13.18
N HIS A 315 -7.51 -9.62 13.42
CA HIS A 315 -6.94 -10.79 12.76
C HIS A 315 -7.58 -12.12 13.20
N VAL A 316 -8.11 -12.22 14.43
CA VAL A 316 -8.88 -13.39 14.88
C VAL A 316 -10.25 -13.44 14.19
N ARG A 317 -10.95 -12.30 14.08
CA ARG A 317 -12.23 -12.20 13.35
C ARG A 317 -12.06 -12.49 11.86
N ASP A 318 -11.05 -11.89 11.24
CA ASP A 318 -10.71 -12.16 9.84
C ASP A 318 -10.31 -13.63 9.63
N GLY A 319 -9.62 -14.21 10.61
CA GLY A 319 -9.33 -15.64 10.66
C GLY A 319 -10.59 -16.52 10.64
N ALA A 320 -11.63 -16.15 11.39
CA ALA A 320 -12.91 -16.85 11.37
C ALA A 320 -13.61 -16.73 10.01
N ALA A 321 -13.58 -15.54 9.38
CA ALA A 321 -14.09 -15.35 8.02
C ALA A 321 -13.35 -16.24 7.01
N MET A 322 -12.02 -16.23 7.03
CA MET A 322 -11.18 -17.05 6.16
C MET A 322 -11.42 -18.55 6.36
N VAL A 323 -11.54 -19.02 7.60
CA VAL A 323 -11.80 -20.43 7.90
C VAL A 323 -13.18 -20.88 7.42
N ASN A 324 -14.23 -20.08 7.62
CA ASN A 324 -15.56 -20.38 7.10
C ASN A 324 -15.56 -20.39 5.56
N PHE A 325 -14.86 -19.43 4.94
CA PHE A 325 -14.69 -19.37 3.50
C PHE A 325 -13.98 -20.61 2.94
N LEU A 326 -12.83 -21.00 3.50
CA LEU A 326 -12.07 -22.16 3.04
C LEU A 326 -12.86 -23.47 3.23
N TYR A 327 -13.59 -23.60 4.33
CA TYR A 327 -14.52 -24.71 4.53
C TYR A 327 -15.62 -24.72 3.46
N TRP A 328 -16.23 -23.57 3.16
CA TRP A 328 -17.23 -23.46 2.11
C TRP A 328 -16.64 -23.87 0.74
N LEU A 329 -15.47 -23.35 0.38
CA LEU A 329 -14.81 -23.62 -0.90
C LEU A 329 -14.59 -25.12 -1.09
N GLU A 330 -14.00 -25.80 -0.10
CA GLU A 330 -13.75 -27.25 -0.17
C GLU A 330 -15.03 -28.08 -0.30
N ASN A 331 -16.13 -27.62 0.30
CA ASN A 331 -17.40 -28.34 0.27
C ASN A 331 -18.23 -28.12 -1.00
N HIS A 332 -17.95 -27.08 -1.79
CA HIS A 332 -18.73 -26.72 -2.97
C HIS A 332 -17.95 -26.89 -4.28
N LEU A 333 -16.62 -26.86 -4.23
CA LEU A 333 -15.77 -27.05 -5.40
C LEU A 333 -16.06 -28.38 -6.11
N GLY A 334 -16.27 -28.31 -7.42
CA GLY A 334 -16.63 -29.47 -8.26
C GLY A 334 -18.08 -29.96 -8.12
N LYS A 335 -18.88 -29.35 -7.24
CA LYS A 335 -20.33 -29.61 -7.10
C LYS A 335 -21.19 -28.53 -7.74
N GLU A 336 -20.67 -27.31 -7.79
CA GLU A 336 -21.26 -26.17 -8.48
C GLU A 336 -20.18 -25.35 -9.19
N LYS A 337 -20.59 -24.46 -10.09
CA LYS A 337 -19.65 -23.59 -10.80
C LYS A 337 -19.15 -22.52 -9.84
N ILE A 338 -17.87 -22.57 -9.53
CA ILE A 338 -17.16 -21.55 -8.74
C ILE A 338 -16.12 -20.91 -9.65
N THR A 339 -16.16 -19.58 -9.73
CA THR A 339 -15.21 -18.79 -10.49
C THR A 339 -14.36 -17.90 -9.57
N GLU A 340 -13.36 -17.23 -10.11
CA GLU A 340 -12.55 -16.26 -9.37
C GLU A 340 -13.42 -15.13 -8.77
N LEU A 341 -14.38 -14.61 -9.54
CA LEU A 341 -15.37 -13.64 -9.02
C LEU A 341 -16.27 -14.22 -7.92
N THR A 342 -16.64 -15.50 -8.05
CA THR A 342 -17.44 -16.19 -7.02
C THR A 342 -16.66 -16.27 -5.71
N VAL A 343 -15.35 -16.57 -5.79
CA VAL A 343 -14.46 -16.65 -4.63
C VAL A 343 -14.32 -15.28 -3.95
N ASP A 344 -14.05 -14.22 -4.71
CA ASP A 344 -13.92 -12.85 -4.18
C ASP A 344 -15.21 -12.42 -3.44
N GLY A 345 -16.36 -12.52 -4.12
CA GLY A 345 -17.64 -12.16 -3.53
C GLY A 345 -17.98 -12.98 -2.28
N LYS A 346 -17.70 -14.28 -2.29
CA LYS A 346 -17.99 -15.15 -1.14
C LYS A 346 -17.11 -14.84 0.07
N LEU A 347 -15.83 -14.53 -0.15
CA LEU A 347 -14.95 -14.14 0.94
C LEU A 347 -15.39 -12.82 1.57
N ARG A 348 -15.82 -11.85 0.76
CA ARG A 348 -16.42 -10.60 1.25
C ARG A 348 -17.65 -10.87 2.12
N GLU A 349 -18.55 -11.77 1.70
CA GLU A 349 -19.73 -12.14 2.50
C GLU A 349 -19.33 -12.61 3.90
N PHE A 350 -18.37 -13.53 4.02
CA PHE A 350 -17.92 -14.04 5.32
C PHE A 350 -17.23 -12.98 6.19
N ARG A 351 -16.52 -12.02 5.58
CA ARG A 351 -15.96 -10.86 6.30
C ARG A 351 -17.04 -9.91 6.78
N ALA A 352 -18.07 -9.67 5.96
CA ALA A 352 -19.19 -8.81 6.31
C ALA A 352 -20.05 -9.35 7.48
N GLU A 353 -19.97 -10.65 7.77
CA GLU A 353 -20.57 -11.27 8.96
C GLU A 353 -19.79 -10.98 10.26
N GLN A 354 -18.54 -10.50 10.18
CA GLN A 354 -17.70 -10.26 11.34
C GLN A 354 -17.99 -8.90 11.99
N ASP A 355 -17.92 -8.86 13.32
CA ASP A 355 -18.05 -7.61 14.08
C ASP A 355 -16.99 -6.59 13.65
N LEU A 356 -17.40 -5.32 13.61
CA LEU A 356 -16.56 -4.15 13.28
C LEU A 356 -16.04 -4.07 11.84
N PHE A 357 -16.43 -4.99 10.95
CA PHE A 357 -16.05 -4.91 9.54
C PHE A 357 -16.53 -3.61 8.90
N ALA A 358 -15.63 -2.93 8.20
CA ALA A 358 -15.81 -1.62 7.60
C ALA A 358 -15.53 -1.60 6.08
N GLY A 359 -15.32 -2.77 5.47
CA GLY A 359 -14.97 -2.93 4.05
C GLY A 359 -13.64 -3.64 3.86
N GLU A 360 -13.28 -3.93 2.62
CA GLU A 360 -11.99 -4.53 2.28
C GLU A 360 -10.82 -3.53 2.45
N SER A 361 -9.62 -4.02 2.73
CA SER A 361 -8.41 -3.18 2.87
C SER A 361 -7.64 -2.98 1.56
N PHE A 362 -7.99 -3.74 0.52
CA PHE A 362 -7.60 -3.57 -0.89
C PHE A 362 -8.51 -4.44 -1.77
N HIS A 363 -8.40 -4.31 -3.09
CA HIS A 363 -9.09 -5.21 -4.03
C HIS A 363 -8.50 -6.62 -3.93
N SER A 364 -9.30 -7.63 -3.62
CA SER A 364 -8.81 -9.00 -3.52
C SER A 364 -8.14 -9.47 -4.82
N ILE A 365 -7.05 -10.19 -4.68
CA ILE A 365 -6.34 -10.88 -5.75
C ILE A 365 -6.72 -12.35 -5.65
N VAL A 366 -7.54 -12.82 -6.59
CA VAL A 366 -7.99 -14.21 -6.66
C VAL A 366 -7.52 -14.81 -7.98
N GLY A 367 -6.39 -15.52 -7.95
CA GLY A 367 -5.75 -16.07 -9.15
C GLY A 367 -5.77 -17.59 -9.17
N TYR A 368 -6.54 -18.19 -10.08
CA TYR A 368 -6.57 -19.62 -10.33
C TYR A 368 -5.53 -20.03 -11.38
N ALA A 369 -4.70 -21.03 -11.04
CA ALA A 369 -3.62 -21.52 -11.90
C ALA A 369 -2.73 -20.37 -12.41
N ASP A 370 -2.63 -20.19 -13.74
CA ASP A 370 -1.76 -19.21 -14.37
C ASP A 370 -2.06 -17.75 -14.00
N HIS A 371 -3.31 -17.43 -13.64
CA HIS A 371 -3.66 -16.11 -13.10
C HIS A 371 -2.97 -15.83 -11.77
N GLY A 372 -2.72 -16.86 -10.94
CA GLY A 372 -1.96 -16.73 -9.70
C GLY A 372 -0.51 -16.26 -9.93
N ALA A 373 0.05 -16.44 -11.14
CA ALA A 373 1.39 -15.95 -11.48
C ALA A 373 1.43 -14.43 -11.80
N VAL A 374 0.29 -13.75 -11.84
CA VAL A 374 0.21 -12.30 -12.03
C VAL A 374 0.10 -11.66 -10.64
N VAL A 375 1.19 -11.01 -10.21
CA VAL A 375 1.38 -10.56 -8.81
C VAL A 375 0.22 -9.71 -8.28
N HIS A 376 -0.31 -8.78 -9.11
CA HIS A 376 -1.45 -7.93 -8.82
C HIS A 376 -2.64 -8.25 -9.75
N TYR A 377 -2.96 -9.53 -9.92
CA TYR A 377 -4.13 -9.94 -10.70
C TYR A 377 -5.41 -9.36 -10.10
N SER A 378 -6.24 -8.75 -10.95
CA SER A 378 -7.59 -8.33 -10.59
C SER A 378 -8.52 -8.95 -11.62
N VAL A 379 -9.40 -9.81 -11.15
CA VAL A 379 -10.37 -10.51 -12.00
C VAL A 379 -11.42 -9.52 -12.52
N THR A 380 -11.76 -9.62 -13.80
CA THR A 380 -12.89 -8.90 -14.43
C THR A 380 -13.91 -9.91 -14.96
N GLU A 381 -15.08 -9.43 -15.39
CA GLU A 381 -16.08 -10.30 -16.04
C GLU A 381 -15.51 -11.01 -17.29
N GLU A 382 -14.57 -10.37 -17.98
CA GLU A 382 -13.91 -10.91 -19.18
C GLU A 382 -12.82 -11.94 -18.85
N THR A 383 -12.11 -11.78 -17.73
CA THR A 383 -11.03 -12.69 -17.33
C THR A 383 -11.46 -13.75 -16.33
N ASP A 384 -12.71 -13.72 -15.84
CA ASP A 384 -13.24 -14.63 -14.82
C ASP A 384 -13.10 -16.10 -15.21
N LYS A 385 -12.24 -16.81 -14.49
CA LYS A 385 -11.93 -18.21 -14.75
C LYS A 385 -12.66 -19.14 -13.77
N GLU A 386 -13.20 -20.24 -14.28
CA GLU A 386 -13.74 -21.30 -13.42
C GLU A 386 -12.60 -22.01 -12.68
N VAL A 387 -12.78 -22.18 -11.36
CA VAL A 387 -11.84 -22.89 -10.50
C VAL A 387 -12.09 -24.39 -10.65
N MET A 388 -11.21 -25.07 -11.37
CA MET A 388 -11.29 -26.52 -11.54
C MET A 388 -10.61 -27.23 -10.35
N PRO A 389 -10.99 -28.49 -10.04
CA PRO A 389 -10.39 -29.25 -8.95
C PRO A 389 -8.98 -29.79 -9.31
N GLU A 390 -8.08 -28.89 -9.70
CA GLU A 390 -6.70 -29.16 -10.11
C GLU A 390 -5.82 -27.93 -9.86
N GLY A 391 -4.61 -28.12 -9.31
CA GLY A 391 -3.64 -27.04 -9.14
C GLY A 391 -3.90 -26.14 -7.92
N PHE A 392 -3.42 -24.91 -8.01
CA PHE A 392 -3.48 -23.90 -6.96
C PHE A 392 -4.52 -22.83 -7.24
N LEU A 393 -5.10 -22.33 -6.15
CA LEU A 393 -5.81 -21.07 -6.09
C LEU A 393 -5.08 -20.16 -5.10
N LEU A 394 -4.61 -19.00 -5.58
CA LEU A 394 -4.01 -17.96 -4.75
C LEU A 394 -5.10 -16.94 -4.40
N ILE A 395 -5.27 -16.67 -3.11
CA ILE A 395 -6.20 -15.68 -2.60
C ILE A 395 -5.42 -14.73 -1.69
N ASP A 396 -5.27 -13.49 -2.12
CA ASP A 396 -4.73 -12.41 -1.31
C ASP A 396 -5.79 -11.33 -1.12
N SER A 397 -6.05 -11.00 0.14
CA SER A 397 -7.20 -10.16 0.50
C SER A 397 -7.07 -9.67 1.93
N GLY A 398 -7.83 -8.63 2.28
CA GLY A 398 -7.86 -8.14 3.66
C GLY A 398 -9.11 -7.34 3.97
N GLY A 399 -9.29 -7.03 5.26
CA GLY A 399 -10.43 -6.29 5.78
C GLY A 399 -10.00 -5.07 6.59
N GLN A 400 -10.75 -4.00 6.45
CA GLN A 400 -10.80 -2.90 7.40
C GLN A 400 -11.79 -3.26 8.51
N TYR A 401 -11.35 -3.15 9.75
CA TYR A 401 -12.16 -3.26 10.96
C TYR A 401 -11.98 -1.97 11.76
N LEU A 402 -13.00 -1.53 12.50
CA LEU A 402 -12.87 -0.29 13.30
C LEU A 402 -11.70 -0.33 14.30
N ASP A 403 -11.26 -1.53 14.69
CA ASP A 403 -10.14 -1.81 15.58
C ASP A 403 -8.89 -2.37 14.88
N GLY A 404 -8.81 -2.40 13.54
CA GLY A 404 -7.60 -2.86 12.86
C GLY A 404 -7.72 -3.02 11.35
N THR A 405 -6.58 -3.25 10.69
CA THR A 405 -6.52 -3.58 9.26
C THR A 405 -5.88 -4.95 9.13
N THR A 406 -6.45 -5.81 8.28
CA THR A 406 -5.86 -7.12 7.96
C THR A 406 -5.36 -7.15 6.52
N ASP A 407 -4.40 -8.04 6.32
CA ASP A 407 -3.82 -8.39 5.04
C ASP A 407 -3.37 -9.86 5.14
N ILE A 408 -3.77 -10.67 4.18
CA ILE A 408 -3.54 -12.11 4.19
C ILE A 408 -3.62 -12.71 2.80
N THR A 409 -2.50 -13.29 2.39
CA THR A 409 -2.46 -14.28 1.32
C THR A 409 -2.47 -15.73 1.81
N ARG A 410 -3.34 -16.55 1.21
CA ARG A 410 -3.27 -18.02 1.25
C ARG A 410 -3.28 -18.57 -0.18
N THR A 411 -2.29 -19.42 -0.47
CA THR A 411 -2.34 -20.31 -1.64
C THR A 411 -2.83 -21.67 -1.17
N VAL A 412 -3.90 -22.18 -1.78
CA VAL A 412 -4.53 -23.46 -1.39
C VAL A 412 -4.57 -24.44 -2.55
N ALA A 413 -4.43 -25.73 -2.24
CA ALA A 413 -4.62 -26.79 -3.21
C ALA A 413 -6.12 -26.97 -3.48
N VAL A 414 -6.53 -26.71 -4.71
CA VAL A 414 -7.92 -26.96 -5.15
C VAL A 414 -8.07 -28.34 -5.80
N GLY A 415 -6.98 -29.08 -5.98
CA GLY A 415 -6.97 -30.45 -6.47
C GLY A 415 -5.59 -31.08 -6.47
N GLN A 416 -5.32 -31.93 -7.47
CA GLN A 416 -4.01 -32.57 -7.59
C GLN A 416 -2.90 -31.54 -7.86
N LEU A 417 -1.79 -31.67 -7.14
CA LEU A 417 -0.58 -30.88 -7.33
C LEU A 417 0.55 -31.76 -7.88
N SER A 418 1.39 -31.16 -8.73
CA SER A 418 2.66 -31.74 -9.15
C SER A 418 3.71 -31.68 -8.02
N GLU A 419 4.75 -32.51 -8.13
CA GLU A 419 5.87 -32.48 -7.18
C GLU A 419 6.60 -31.13 -7.18
N GLN A 420 6.70 -30.48 -8.34
CA GLN A 420 7.30 -29.14 -8.44
C GLN A 420 6.46 -28.10 -7.70
N GLN A 421 5.14 -28.12 -7.86
CA GLN A 421 4.22 -27.21 -7.15
C GLN A 421 4.33 -27.35 -5.64
N LYS A 422 4.41 -28.59 -5.12
CA LYS A 422 4.59 -28.82 -3.68
C LYS A 422 5.96 -28.39 -3.17
N SER A 423 7.02 -28.70 -3.93
CA SER A 423 8.37 -28.25 -3.62
C SER A 423 8.44 -26.72 -3.52
N ASP A 424 7.92 -26.03 -4.53
CA ASP A 424 7.86 -24.58 -4.59
C ASP A 424 7.06 -23.97 -3.43
N PHE A 425 5.89 -24.53 -3.13
CA PHE A 425 5.06 -24.08 -2.01
C PHE A 425 5.81 -24.21 -0.69
N THR A 426 6.52 -25.33 -0.52
CA THR A 426 7.29 -25.57 0.69
C THR A 426 8.46 -24.60 0.81
N LEU A 427 9.15 -24.23 -0.28
CA LEU A 427 10.23 -23.25 -0.24
C LEU A 427 9.74 -21.84 0.11
N VAL A 428 8.59 -21.41 -0.43
CA VAL A 428 7.94 -20.15 -0.06
C VAL A 428 7.57 -20.16 1.43
N LEU A 429 6.95 -21.24 1.89
CA LEU A 429 6.59 -21.41 3.29
C LEU A 429 7.81 -21.33 4.21
N ARG A 430 8.92 -21.99 3.85
CA ARG A 430 10.18 -21.91 4.60
C ARG A 430 10.71 -20.48 4.71
N GLY A 431 10.59 -19.69 3.64
CA GLY A 431 10.91 -18.27 3.66
C GLY A 431 10.08 -17.51 4.70
N MET A 432 8.77 -17.68 4.65
CA MET A 432 7.84 -17.01 5.57
C MET A 432 8.11 -17.40 7.04
N ILE A 433 8.39 -18.68 7.29
CA ILE A 433 8.75 -19.19 8.61
C ILE A 433 10.11 -18.61 9.07
N GLY A 434 11.10 -18.59 8.18
CA GLY A 434 12.44 -18.07 8.48
C GLY A 434 12.42 -16.63 8.97
N LEU A 435 11.61 -15.76 8.35
CA LEU A 435 11.41 -14.40 8.85
C LEU A 435 10.58 -14.37 10.13
N SER A 436 9.55 -15.21 10.27
CA SER A 436 8.72 -15.27 11.49
C SER A 436 9.50 -15.69 12.74
N LEU A 437 10.52 -16.55 12.58
CA LEU A 437 11.40 -17.01 13.66
C LEU A 437 12.53 -16.01 14.01
N ALA A 438 12.65 -14.91 13.27
CA ALA A 438 13.78 -14.00 13.40
C ALA A 438 13.92 -13.43 14.82
N ARG A 439 15.16 -13.46 15.32
CA ARG A 439 15.60 -12.74 16.53
C ARG A 439 16.78 -11.87 16.16
N PHE A 440 16.67 -10.56 16.36
CA PHE A 440 17.63 -9.59 15.84
C PHE A 440 17.88 -8.46 16.83
N PRO A 441 19.06 -7.83 16.85
CA PRO A 441 19.34 -6.73 17.78
C PRO A 441 18.48 -5.50 17.45
N GLU A 442 18.12 -4.74 18.48
CA GLU A 442 17.49 -3.42 18.30
C GLU A 442 18.35 -2.50 17.42
N GLY A 443 17.70 -1.68 16.58
CA GLY A 443 18.37 -0.86 15.57
C GLY A 443 18.57 -1.52 14.21
N THR A 444 18.11 -2.77 14.04
CA THR A 444 18.11 -3.46 12.74
C THR A 444 17.12 -2.82 11.77
N ARG A 445 17.53 -2.67 10.50
CA ARG A 445 16.70 -2.21 9.38
C ARG A 445 16.09 -3.39 8.63
N GLY A 446 14.92 -3.21 8.04
CA GLY A 446 14.22 -4.30 7.35
C GLY A 446 15.00 -4.91 6.17
N VAL A 447 15.87 -4.15 5.49
CA VAL A 447 16.75 -4.68 4.43
C VAL A 447 17.69 -5.78 4.91
N ALA A 448 18.09 -5.77 6.19
CA ALA A 448 18.93 -6.83 6.77
C ALA A 448 18.15 -8.10 7.10
N LEU A 449 16.81 -8.04 7.11
CA LEU A 449 15.92 -9.15 7.43
C LEU A 449 15.31 -9.80 6.19
N ASP A 450 15.22 -9.08 5.07
CA ASP A 450 14.61 -9.53 3.80
C ASP A 450 15.20 -10.86 3.30
N ILE A 451 16.51 -11.06 3.48
CA ILE A 451 17.19 -12.30 3.10
C ILE A 451 16.65 -13.54 3.81
N LEU A 452 16.07 -13.42 5.01
CA LEU A 452 15.54 -14.56 5.76
C LEU A 452 14.36 -15.21 5.03
N ALA A 453 13.56 -14.42 4.31
CA ALA A 453 12.46 -14.92 3.51
C ALA A 453 12.90 -15.42 2.13
N ARG A 454 13.94 -14.80 1.56
CA ARG A 454 14.44 -15.18 0.22
C ARG A 454 15.38 -16.37 0.20
N LYS A 455 16.11 -16.60 1.29
CA LYS A 455 17.20 -17.59 1.33
C LYS A 455 16.79 -18.98 0.80
N PRO A 456 15.65 -19.58 1.22
CA PRO A 456 15.24 -20.89 0.71
C PRO A 456 15.00 -20.91 -0.81
N LEU A 457 14.53 -19.79 -1.37
CA LEU A 457 14.29 -19.63 -2.81
C LEU A 457 15.61 -19.43 -3.57
N TRP A 458 16.51 -18.59 -3.05
CA TRP A 458 17.81 -18.31 -3.66
C TRP A 458 18.72 -19.54 -3.68
N ASP A 459 18.66 -20.38 -2.65
CA ASP A 459 19.36 -21.67 -2.62
C ASP A 459 18.87 -22.62 -3.75
N SER A 460 17.75 -22.29 -4.41
CA SER A 460 17.15 -23.00 -5.55
C SER A 460 17.06 -22.14 -6.82
N ASP A 461 17.85 -21.07 -6.94
CA ASP A 461 17.88 -20.15 -8.11
C ASP A 461 16.52 -19.51 -8.45
N MET A 462 15.67 -19.28 -7.45
CA MET A 462 14.36 -18.64 -7.58
C MET A 462 14.29 -17.34 -6.79
N ASP A 463 13.45 -16.40 -7.21
CA ASP A 463 13.23 -15.12 -6.53
C ASP A 463 11.82 -14.57 -6.81
N TYR A 464 11.43 -13.49 -6.11
CA TYR A 464 10.20 -12.74 -6.35
C TYR A 464 10.44 -11.24 -6.50
N GLY A 465 9.71 -10.61 -7.43
CA GLY A 465 9.94 -9.22 -7.87
C GLY A 465 9.33 -8.11 -7.00
N HIS A 466 8.97 -8.39 -5.74
CA HIS A 466 8.41 -7.41 -4.80
C HIS A 466 9.13 -7.48 -3.44
N GLY A 467 8.82 -6.56 -2.52
CA GLY A 467 9.35 -6.58 -1.16
C GLY A 467 8.82 -7.78 -0.37
N THR A 468 9.54 -8.22 0.66
CA THR A 468 9.08 -9.27 1.58
C THR A 468 7.98 -8.80 2.51
N GLY A 469 7.94 -7.50 2.80
CA GLY A 469 6.80 -6.91 3.48
C GLY A 469 6.86 -5.39 3.66
N HIS A 470 5.72 -4.84 4.05
CA HIS A 470 5.45 -3.43 4.32
C HIS A 470 4.86 -3.27 5.73
N GLY A 471 4.82 -2.05 6.28
CA GLY A 471 4.06 -1.81 7.50
C GLY A 471 2.55 -1.83 7.24
N VAL A 472 1.75 -1.98 8.30
CA VAL A 472 0.28 -1.96 8.22
C VAL A 472 -0.31 -0.98 9.24
N GLY A 473 -1.24 -0.13 8.78
CA GLY A 473 -1.93 0.87 9.59
C GLY A 473 -3.05 0.29 10.44
N HIS A 474 -3.43 0.97 11.53
CA HIS A 474 -4.56 0.59 12.37
C HIS A 474 -5.85 1.28 11.89
N PHE A 475 -6.73 0.52 11.24
CA PHE A 475 -7.91 1.04 10.54
C PHE A 475 -7.52 2.24 9.66
N LEU A 476 -6.54 2.01 8.80
CA LEU A 476 -5.81 2.99 7.96
C LEU A 476 -5.31 2.24 6.72
N ASN A 477 -4.35 2.80 5.99
CA ASN A 477 -3.76 2.15 4.82
C ASN A 477 -3.19 0.76 5.18
N VAL A 478 -3.48 -0.22 4.32
CA VAL A 478 -2.89 -1.56 4.40
C VAL A 478 -1.37 -1.50 4.15
N HIS A 479 -0.93 -0.64 3.22
CA HIS A 479 0.46 -0.29 3.03
C HIS A 479 0.82 0.99 3.81
N GLU A 480 1.48 0.81 4.95
CA GLU A 480 1.92 1.89 5.83
C GLU A 480 3.45 1.92 5.97
N GLY A 481 4.02 3.10 5.81
CA GLY A 481 5.44 3.35 6.07
C GLY A 481 5.72 3.80 7.53
N PRO A 482 6.97 4.20 7.82
CA PRO A 482 8.07 4.33 6.87
C PRO A 482 8.97 3.08 6.82
N MET A 483 8.78 2.10 7.70
CA MET A 483 9.51 0.83 7.70
C MET A 483 9.01 -0.14 6.62
N SER A 484 9.90 -1.01 6.15
CA SER A 484 9.59 -2.06 5.18
C SER A 484 10.67 -3.14 5.23
N ILE A 485 10.34 -4.38 4.85
CA ILE A 485 11.28 -5.50 4.68
C ILE A 485 11.41 -5.75 3.17
N ARG A 486 12.50 -5.26 2.58
CA ARG A 486 12.74 -5.30 1.13
C ARG A 486 14.23 -5.19 0.83
N GLN A 487 14.64 -5.55 -0.38
CA GLN A 487 16.04 -5.43 -0.82
C GLN A 487 16.52 -3.98 -0.92
N ASP A 488 15.63 -3.03 -1.21
CA ASP A 488 15.99 -1.62 -1.29
C ASP A 488 16.40 -1.08 0.08
N LEU A 489 17.46 -0.26 0.08
CA LEU A 489 17.93 0.38 1.29
C LEU A 489 16.88 1.37 1.81
N ASN A 490 16.20 0.97 2.89
CA ASN A 490 15.38 1.84 3.71
C ASN A 490 16.15 2.17 5.00
N PRO A 491 16.42 3.46 5.32
CA PRO A 491 17.20 3.83 6.50
C PRO A 491 16.44 3.62 7.82
N GLU A 492 15.13 3.42 7.78
CA GLU A 492 14.29 3.26 8.96
C GLU A 492 14.52 1.91 9.65
N ILE A 493 14.65 1.97 10.98
CA ILE A 493 14.82 0.79 11.82
C ILE A 493 13.46 0.18 12.18
N ILE A 494 13.45 -1.13 12.40
CA ILE A 494 12.29 -1.85 12.95
C ILE A 494 12.24 -1.61 14.46
N ARG A 495 11.06 -1.27 14.98
CA ARG A 495 10.82 -0.91 16.38
C ARG A 495 9.68 -1.76 16.99
N PRO A 496 9.72 -2.06 18.29
CA PRO A 496 8.58 -2.65 19.00
C PRO A 496 7.28 -1.87 18.75
N GLY A 497 6.17 -2.58 18.57
CA GLY A 497 4.86 -2.00 18.28
C GLY A 497 4.59 -1.76 16.79
N GLN A 498 5.58 -1.92 15.92
CA GLN A 498 5.36 -1.92 14.48
C GLN A 498 4.77 -3.24 14.01
N ILE A 499 3.78 -3.18 13.12
CA ILE A 499 3.16 -4.34 12.46
C ILE A 499 3.58 -4.30 11.00
N LEU A 500 4.06 -5.43 10.49
CA LEU A 500 4.51 -5.59 9.11
C LEU A 500 3.91 -6.84 8.46
N SER A 501 3.78 -6.85 7.14
CA SER A 501 3.57 -8.07 6.38
C SER A 501 4.84 -8.93 6.31
N ASN A 502 4.63 -10.23 6.09
CA ASN A 502 5.65 -11.23 5.80
C ASN A 502 5.07 -12.14 4.72
N GLU A 503 5.37 -11.82 3.47
CA GLU A 503 4.62 -12.25 2.29
C GLU A 503 5.53 -12.76 1.14
N PRO A 504 6.52 -13.65 1.39
CA PRO A 504 7.30 -14.21 0.28
C PRO A 504 6.41 -14.95 -0.70
N GLY A 505 6.86 -15.02 -1.95
CA GLY A 505 6.14 -15.73 -3.01
C GLY A 505 7.05 -16.21 -4.12
N ILE A 506 6.45 -16.89 -5.10
CA ILE A 506 7.02 -17.17 -6.41
C ILE A 506 5.93 -17.10 -7.47
N TYR A 507 6.29 -16.72 -8.69
CA TYR A 507 5.34 -16.53 -9.78
C TYR A 507 5.90 -17.14 -11.07
N LYS A 508 5.43 -18.33 -11.45
CA LYS A 508 5.82 -18.98 -12.70
C LYS A 508 4.82 -18.62 -13.78
N THR A 509 5.20 -17.64 -14.61
CA THR A 509 4.36 -17.09 -15.69
C THR A 509 3.72 -18.20 -16.54
N GLY A 510 2.40 -18.10 -16.74
CA GLY A 510 1.64 -19.07 -17.52
C GLY A 510 1.40 -20.42 -16.84
N GLN A 511 1.76 -20.57 -15.55
CA GLN A 511 1.63 -21.83 -14.82
C GLN A 511 0.89 -21.68 -13.49
N TYR A 512 1.52 -21.04 -12.51
CA TYR A 512 0.96 -20.82 -11.17
C TYR A 512 1.78 -19.78 -10.41
N GLY A 513 1.16 -19.15 -9.42
CA GLY A 513 1.86 -18.39 -8.39
C GLY A 513 1.52 -18.91 -7.01
N ILE A 514 2.44 -18.65 -6.09
CA ILE A 514 2.33 -19.00 -4.68
C ILE A 514 2.78 -17.78 -3.89
N ARG A 515 1.96 -17.38 -2.93
CA ARG A 515 2.32 -16.43 -1.88
C ARG A 515 1.71 -16.93 -0.57
N THR A 516 2.48 -16.82 0.51
CA THR A 516 2.03 -17.18 1.85
C THR A 516 2.35 -16.02 2.75
N GLU A 517 1.31 -15.39 3.29
CA GLU A 517 1.46 -14.13 4.00
C GLU A 517 0.82 -14.15 5.38
N ASN A 518 1.54 -13.55 6.32
CA ASN A 518 0.99 -13.21 7.63
C ASN A 518 1.42 -11.81 8.03
N MET A 519 0.61 -11.14 8.83
CA MET A 519 1.02 -9.97 9.59
C MET A 519 1.80 -10.39 10.82
N ILE A 520 2.87 -9.65 11.10
CA ILE A 520 3.80 -9.86 12.21
C ILE A 520 3.99 -8.56 13.01
N LEU A 521 3.83 -8.65 14.33
CA LEU A 521 4.09 -7.58 15.28
C LEU A 521 5.53 -7.68 15.79
N CYS A 522 6.31 -6.61 15.65
CA CYS A 522 7.60 -6.52 16.31
C CYS A 522 7.41 -6.32 17.82
N VAL A 523 8.01 -7.20 18.62
CA VAL A 523 7.95 -7.15 20.09
C VAL A 523 9.36 -7.25 20.69
N PRO A 524 9.56 -6.80 21.94
CA PRO A 524 10.81 -7.06 22.64
C PRO A 524 11.09 -8.56 22.75
N GLY A 525 12.32 -8.94 22.44
CA GLY A 525 12.91 -10.24 22.73
C GLY A 525 13.67 -10.24 24.06
N ASN A 526 14.66 -11.12 24.17
CA ASN A 526 15.50 -11.20 25.36
C ASN A 526 16.63 -10.15 25.32
N GLU A 527 17.04 -9.68 26.48
CA GLU A 527 18.28 -8.92 26.65
C GLU A 527 19.47 -9.89 26.82
N SER A 528 20.65 -9.49 26.33
CA SER A 528 21.91 -10.24 26.46
C SER A 528 23.09 -9.29 26.65
N GLU A 529 24.32 -9.81 26.76
CA GLU A 529 25.54 -8.98 26.79
C GLU A 529 25.72 -8.11 25.52
N PHE A 530 25.02 -8.45 24.43
CA PHE A 530 25.02 -7.71 23.16
C PHE A 530 23.87 -6.70 23.06
N GLY A 531 23.13 -6.45 24.14
CA GLY A 531 22.01 -5.51 24.20
C GLY A 531 20.63 -6.17 24.03
N GLN A 532 19.62 -5.33 23.77
CA GLN A 532 18.24 -5.72 23.58
C GLN A 532 18.04 -6.37 22.20
N PHE A 533 17.43 -7.56 22.18
CA PHE A 533 16.95 -8.18 20.93
C PHE A 533 15.46 -7.96 20.74
N LEU A 534 15.02 -8.02 19.51
CA LEU A 534 13.64 -7.98 19.06
C LEU A 534 13.27 -9.33 18.44
N LYS A 535 11.98 -9.59 18.32
CA LYS A 535 11.42 -10.76 17.65
C LYS A 535 10.05 -10.41 17.07
N PHE A 536 9.49 -11.33 16.28
CA PHE A 536 8.15 -11.18 15.72
C PHE A 536 7.12 -12.07 16.44
N GLU A 537 5.92 -11.54 16.61
CA GLU A 537 4.71 -12.25 17.00
C GLU A 537 3.75 -12.27 15.80
N THR A 538 3.33 -13.45 15.33
CA THR A 538 2.38 -13.56 14.21
C THR A 538 0.98 -13.14 14.66
N LEU A 539 0.29 -12.31 13.87
CA LEU A 539 -1.08 -11.83 14.13
C LEU A 539 -2.14 -12.60 13.34
N THR A 540 -1.88 -12.89 12.06
CA THR A 540 -2.83 -13.59 11.19
C THR A 540 -3.22 -14.98 11.73
N ARG A 541 -4.53 -15.30 11.71
CA ARG A 541 -5.09 -16.56 12.23
C ARG A 541 -5.85 -17.36 11.17
N CYS A 542 -5.13 -17.98 10.25
CA CYS A 542 -5.72 -18.83 9.23
C CYS A 542 -4.80 -20.02 8.95
N PRO A 543 -5.30 -21.27 8.88
CA PRO A 543 -4.45 -22.42 8.60
C PRO A 543 -3.68 -22.24 7.28
N ILE A 544 -2.51 -22.85 7.21
CA ILE A 544 -1.68 -22.96 6.01
C ILE A 544 -1.91 -24.36 5.47
N ASP A 545 -2.16 -24.49 4.16
CA ASP A 545 -2.54 -25.78 3.56
C ASP A 545 -1.40 -26.80 3.58
N THR A 546 -1.47 -27.75 4.50
CA THR A 546 -0.47 -28.81 4.67
C THR A 546 -0.47 -29.84 3.55
N SER A 547 -1.51 -29.89 2.71
CA SER A 547 -1.56 -30.81 1.56
C SER A 547 -0.57 -30.43 0.45
N ALA A 548 -0.15 -29.16 0.42
CA ALA A 548 0.86 -28.62 -0.49
C ALA A 548 2.30 -28.73 0.06
N VAL A 549 2.47 -29.10 1.32
CA VAL A 549 3.77 -29.18 1.99
C VAL A 549 4.46 -30.51 1.71
N VAL A 550 5.76 -30.47 1.44
CA VAL A 550 6.66 -31.64 1.44
C VAL A 550 7.41 -31.66 2.79
N PRO A 551 6.98 -32.47 3.78
CA PRO A 551 7.50 -32.40 5.14
C PRO A 551 9.02 -32.64 5.23
N GLU A 552 9.59 -33.38 4.28
CA GLU A 552 11.01 -33.70 4.19
C GLU A 552 11.88 -32.49 3.84
N LEU A 553 11.30 -31.44 3.25
CA LEU A 553 12.01 -30.19 2.95
C LEU A 553 12.03 -29.23 4.14
N LEU A 554 11.19 -29.46 5.16
CA LEU A 554 11.17 -28.66 6.38
C LEU A 554 12.23 -29.14 7.37
N THR A 555 12.92 -28.20 7.99
CA THR A 555 13.70 -28.46 9.20
C THR A 555 12.77 -28.80 10.38
N THR A 556 13.33 -29.39 11.44
CA THR A 556 12.57 -29.67 12.67
C THR A 556 11.98 -28.39 13.28
N GLU A 557 12.74 -27.28 13.29
CA GLU A 557 12.28 -26.00 13.84
C GLU A 557 11.15 -25.40 13.01
N GLU A 558 11.26 -25.45 11.67
CA GLU A 558 10.19 -24.97 10.77
C GLU A 558 8.90 -25.78 10.93
N ARG A 559 9.02 -27.10 11.10
CA ARG A 559 7.88 -28.00 11.33
C ARG A 559 7.20 -27.74 12.68
N GLU A 560 7.98 -27.56 13.74
CA GLU A 560 7.44 -27.22 15.05
C GLU A 560 6.75 -25.84 15.03
N TRP A 561 7.34 -24.84 14.37
CA TRP A 561 6.69 -23.54 14.20
C TRP A 561 5.33 -23.67 13.51
N LEU A 562 5.23 -24.46 12.43
CA LEU A 562 3.97 -24.65 11.70
C LEU A 562 2.91 -25.34 12.59
N ASN A 563 3.32 -26.38 13.33
CA ASN A 563 2.45 -27.09 14.24
C ASN A 563 1.95 -26.20 15.39
N ASP A 564 2.82 -25.37 15.96
CA ASP A 564 2.48 -24.43 17.02
C ASP A 564 1.58 -23.30 16.49
N TYR A 565 1.88 -22.78 15.30
CA TYR A 565 1.03 -21.81 14.60
C TYR A 565 -0.39 -22.35 14.40
N HIS A 566 -0.54 -23.57 13.86
CA HIS A 566 -1.84 -24.21 13.68
C HIS A 566 -2.56 -24.48 15.00
N HIS A 567 -1.83 -24.80 16.07
CA HIS A 567 -2.43 -24.95 17.39
C HIS A 567 -3.05 -23.63 17.87
N VAL A 568 -2.34 -22.51 17.73
CA VAL A 568 -2.85 -21.18 18.08
C VAL A 568 -4.07 -20.80 17.23
N VAL A 569 -4.01 -21.06 15.91
CA VAL A 569 -5.17 -20.84 15.01
C VAL A 569 -6.40 -21.60 15.51
N LEU A 570 -6.26 -22.89 15.82
CA LEU A 570 -7.37 -23.70 16.30
C LEU A 570 -7.91 -23.20 17.65
N GLN A 571 -7.03 -22.78 18.55
CA GLN A 571 -7.41 -22.28 19.88
C GLN A 571 -8.19 -20.96 19.81
N GLU A 572 -7.76 -20.02 18.96
CA GLU A 572 -8.35 -18.68 18.91
C GLU A 572 -9.54 -18.59 17.95
N VAL A 573 -9.48 -19.26 16.79
CA VAL A 573 -10.55 -19.20 15.77
C VAL A 573 -11.59 -20.30 15.95
N GLY A 574 -11.18 -21.48 16.44
CA GLY A 574 -12.07 -22.62 16.63
C GLY A 574 -13.34 -22.32 17.45
N PRO A 575 -13.28 -21.51 18.52
CA PRO A 575 -14.46 -21.08 19.28
C PRO A 575 -15.43 -20.16 18.53
N LEU A 576 -15.01 -19.52 17.44
CA LEU A 576 -15.80 -18.52 16.70
C LEU A 576 -16.54 -19.11 15.49
N VAL A 577 -16.29 -20.38 15.15
CA VAL A 577 -16.89 -21.04 13.99
C VAL A 577 -17.84 -22.16 14.43
N SER A 578 -18.72 -22.57 13.52
CA SER A 578 -19.68 -23.65 13.79
C SER A 578 -18.98 -24.99 14.05
N THR A 579 -19.65 -25.93 14.72
CA THR A 579 -19.07 -27.25 15.04
C THR A 579 -18.51 -27.99 13.82
N PRO A 580 -19.21 -28.08 12.67
CA PRO A 580 -18.66 -28.74 11.47
C PRO A 580 -17.40 -28.06 10.94
N VAL A 581 -17.36 -26.73 10.95
CA VAL A 581 -16.21 -25.94 10.52
C VAL A 581 -15.03 -26.14 11.49
N ARG A 582 -15.29 -26.21 12.79
CA ARG A 582 -14.26 -26.46 13.81
C ARG A 582 -13.66 -27.86 13.68
N GLU A 583 -14.48 -28.88 13.38
CA GLU A 583 -14.00 -30.24 13.13
C GLU A 583 -13.10 -30.30 11.89
N TRP A 584 -13.50 -29.62 10.81
CA TRP A 584 -12.67 -29.44 9.62
C TRP A 584 -11.37 -28.70 9.94
N LEU A 585 -11.43 -27.59 10.68
CA LEU A 585 -10.25 -26.82 11.08
C LEU A 585 -9.29 -27.67 11.92
N THR A 586 -9.83 -28.49 12.84
CA THR A 586 -9.04 -29.42 13.65
C THR A 586 -8.24 -30.39 12.78
N ALA A 587 -8.85 -30.91 11.70
CA ALA A 587 -8.17 -31.79 10.76
C ALA A 587 -7.10 -31.04 9.94
N LYS A 588 -7.37 -29.80 9.49
CA LYS A 588 -6.40 -28.97 8.76
C LYS A 588 -5.22 -28.51 9.61
N CYS A 589 -5.43 -28.37 10.91
CA CYS A 589 -4.41 -28.03 11.91
C CYS A 589 -3.74 -29.26 12.55
N ALA A 590 -3.92 -30.45 11.98
CA ALA A 590 -3.25 -31.65 12.47
C ALA A 590 -1.73 -31.55 12.27
N ARG A 591 -0.97 -32.06 13.24
CA ARG A 591 0.50 -32.00 13.22
C ARG A 591 1.06 -32.86 12.06
N ILE A 592 2.09 -32.37 11.39
CA ILE A 592 2.85 -33.06 10.33
C ILE A 592 4.31 -33.34 10.74
#